data_AF-A0A6V7KJK1-F1
#
_entry.id   AF-A0A6V7KJK1-F1
#
_cell.length_a   1.000
_cell.length_b   1.000
_cell.length_c   1.000
_cell.angle_alpha   90.00
_cell.angle_beta   90.00
_cell.angle_gamma   90.00
#
_symmetry.space_group_name_H-M   'P 1'
#
loop_
_entity.id
_entity.type
_entity.pdbx_description
1 polymer ?
#
loop_
_entity_poly.entity_id
_entity_poly.type
_entity_poly.pdbx_seq_one_letter_code
_entity_poly.pdbx_strand_id
1 'polypeptide(L)'
;QQKGGPKKLTLPVRATDADVALLLGDGALGNLECLSLAFTSVTSACAEQLIKLPALRYLNLWATQFGDAGLQMISEHLQKLQVLNLCETPVSDKGISTLA
;
A
#
# COMPACT_ATOMS: atom_id res chain seq x y z
N GLN A 1 21.70 4.21 -17.21
CA GLN A 1 20.73 5.27 -16.82
C GLN A 1 19.69 4.60 -15.93
N GLN A 2 19.68 4.91 -14.62
CA GLN A 2 18.69 4.34 -13.71
C GLN A 2 17.31 4.89 -14.11
N LYS A 3 16.41 4.03 -14.60
CA LYS A 3 14.99 4.34 -14.82
C LYS A 3 14.29 4.48 -13.45
N GLY A 4 14.75 5.42 -12.63
CA GLY A 4 14.30 5.54 -11.25
C GLY A 4 13.05 6.41 -11.17
N GLY A 5 11.88 5.77 -11.06
CA GLY A 5 10.66 6.45 -10.60
C GLY A 5 10.86 7.09 -9.21
N PRO A 6 9.88 7.89 -8.74
CA PRO A 6 9.96 8.53 -7.44
C PRO A 6 10.16 7.51 -6.32
N LYS A 7 10.96 7.87 -5.30
CA LYS A 7 11.10 7.08 -4.07
C LYS A 7 9.96 7.30 -3.08
N LYS A 8 9.23 8.42 -3.22
CA LYS A 8 8.11 8.79 -2.35
C LYS A 8 6.93 9.23 -3.20
N LEU A 9 5.74 8.76 -2.87
CA LEU A 9 4.50 9.09 -3.56
C LEU A 9 3.38 9.26 -2.53
N THR A 10 2.51 10.23 -2.76
CA THR A 10 1.31 10.47 -1.95
C THR A 10 0.14 10.69 -2.90
N LEU A 11 -0.93 9.93 -2.73
CA LEU A 11 -2.13 10.10 -3.53
C LEU A 11 -3.04 11.16 -2.88
N PRO A 12 -3.83 11.90 -3.68
CA PRO A 12 -4.79 12.86 -3.16
C PRO A 12 -5.92 12.15 -2.41
N VAL A 13 -6.51 12.81 -1.40
CA VAL A 13 -7.56 12.25 -0.52
C VAL A 13 -8.81 11.72 -1.24
N ARG A 14 -9.03 12.07 -2.51
CA ARG A 14 -10.14 11.54 -3.32
C ARG A 14 -9.79 10.27 -4.10
N ALA A 15 -8.57 9.77 -3.96
CA ALA A 15 -8.11 8.60 -4.69
C ALA A 15 -8.86 7.33 -4.26
N THR A 16 -8.99 6.42 -5.22
CA THR A 16 -9.66 5.13 -5.12
C THR A 16 -8.75 4.01 -5.61
N ASP A 17 -9.20 2.76 -5.52
CA ASP A 17 -8.46 1.61 -6.06
C ASP A 17 -8.17 1.73 -7.56
N ALA A 18 -9.06 2.41 -8.31
CA ALA A 18 -8.86 2.65 -9.75
C ALA A 18 -7.67 3.59 -10.01
N ASP A 19 -7.50 4.62 -9.19
CA ASP A 19 -6.36 5.54 -9.29
C ASP A 19 -5.04 4.82 -8.95
N VAL A 20 -5.07 3.97 -7.92
CA VAL A 20 -3.93 3.13 -7.55
C VAL A 20 -3.57 2.17 -8.69
N ALA A 21 -4.56 1.51 -9.29
CA ALA A 21 -4.36 0.60 -10.41
C ALA A 21 -3.78 1.31 -11.64
N LEU A 22 -4.27 2.51 -11.95
CA LEU A 22 -3.76 3.30 -13.07
C LEU A 22 -2.31 3.74 -12.85
N LEU A 23 -1.95 4.14 -11.62
CA LEU A 23 -0.61 4.66 -11.30
C LEU A 23 0.43 3.57 -11.07
N LEU A 24 0.03 2.44 -10.48
CA LEU A 24 0.95 1.35 -10.09
C LEU A 24 0.93 0.16 -11.07
N GLY A 25 -0.09 0.06 -11.94
CA GLY A 25 -0.33 -1.11 -12.79
C GLY A 25 0.80 -1.43 -13.77
N ASP A 26 1.50 -0.41 -14.28
CA ASP A 26 2.53 -0.56 -15.32
C ASP A 26 3.92 -0.94 -14.79
N GLY A 27 4.08 -1.16 -13.48
CA GLY A 27 5.35 -1.63 -12.88
C GLY A 27 6.50 -0.60 -12.92
N ALA A 28 6.23 0.65 -13.32
CA ALA A 28 7.22 1.71 -13.46
C ALA A 28 7.77 2.25 -12.11
N LEU A 29 7.18 1.83 -10.99
CA LEU A 29 7.47 2.35 -9.64
C LEU A 29 8.21 1.34 -8.76
N GLY A 30 8.98 0.42 -9.36
CA GLY A 30 9.73 -0.62 -8.63
C GLY A 30 10.76 -0.11 -7.60
N ASN A 31 11.13 1.18 -7.64
CA ASN A 31 12.04 1.82 -6.68
C ASN A 31 11.30 2.67 -5.62
N LEU A 32 9.96 2.62 -5.58
CA LEU A 32 9.17 3.37 -4.61
C LEU A 32 9.39 2.79 -3.20
N GLU A 33 9.85 3.62 -2.28
CA GLU A 33 10.18 3.24 -0.90
C GLU A 33 9.13 3.74 0.10
N CYS A 34 8.44 4.85 -0.19
CA CYS A 34 7.39 5.40 0.65
C CYS A 34 6.12 5.69 -0.15
N LEU A 35 5.00 5.13 0.29
CA LEU A 35 3.68 5.38 -0.27
C LEU A 35 2.73 5.83 0.83
N SER A 36 2.04 6.95 0.60
CA SER A 36 0.95 7.41 1.45
C SER A 36 -0.36 7.40 0.68
N LEU A 37 -1.31 6.63 1.20
CA LEU A 37 -2.72 6.54 0.79
C LEU A 37 -3.63 7.07 1.90
N ALA A 38 -3.09 7.81 2.86
CA ALA A 38 -3.88 8.32 3.98
C ALA A 38 -5.06 9.18 3.52
N PHE A 39 -6.20 9.02 4.19
CA PHE A 39 -7.46 9.71 3.90
C PHE A 39 -7.98 9.49 2.49
N THR A 40 -7.65 8.36 1.85
CA THR A 40 -8.19 7.99 0.55
C THR A 40 -9.31 6.95 0.69
N SER A 41 -10.09 6.75 -0.36
CA SER A 41 -11.18 5.77 -0.39
C SER A 41 -10.74 4.39 -0.90
N VAL A 42 -9.46 4.06 -0.74
CA VAL A 42 -8.92 2.75 -1.16
C VAL A 42 -9.44 1.64 -0.26
N THR A 43 -9.64 0.47 -0.85
CA THR A 43 -10.05 -0.77 -0.18
C THR A 43 -8.96 -1.82 -0.29
N SER A 44 -9.18 -3.01 0.30
CA SER A 44 -8.29 -4.15 0.14
C SER A 44 -8.09 -4.60 -1.32
N ALA A 45 -8.94 -4.17 -2.26
CA ALA A 45 -8.77 -4.50 -3.68
C ALA A 45 -7.47 -3.91 -4.28
N CYS A 46 -6.96 -2.79 -3.76
CA CYS A 46 -5.69 -2.24 -4.25
C CYS A 46 -4.46 -3.06 -3.84
N ALA A 47 -4.58 -4.02 -2.92
CA ALA A 47 -3.46 -4.81 -2.41
C ALA A 47 -2.69 -5.52 -3.53
N GLU A 48 -3.39 -6.00 -4.57
CA GLU A 48 -2.78 -6.64 -5.76
C GLU A 48 -1.80 -5.72 -6.50
N GLN A 49 -2.00 -4.40 -6.41
CA GLN A 49 -1.10 -3.41 -7.00
C GLN A 49 0.01 -3.01 -6.01
N LEU A 50 -0.31 -2.93 -4.73
CA LEU A 50 0.67 -2.62 -3.68
C LEU A 50 1.78 -3.67 -3.61
N ILE A 51 1.46 -4.95 -3.76
CA ILE A 51 2.47 -6.04 -3.74
C ILE A 51 3.46 -5.99 -4.91
N LYS A 52 3.15 -5.21 -5.96
CA LYS A 52 4.08 -4.98 -7.10
C LYS A 52 5.14 -3.93 -6.80
N LEU A 53 5.21 -3.42 -5.56
CA LEU A 53 6.20 -2.46 -5.09
C LEU A 53 7.23 -3.14 -4.17
N PRO A 54 8.15 -3.97 -4.70
CA PRO A 54 9.04 -4.81 -3.88
C PRO A 54 10.10 -4.02 -3.09
N ALA A 55 10.24 -2.72 -3.35
CA ALA A 55 11.14 -1.83 -2.62
C ALA A 55 10.44 -1.05 -1.50
N LEU A 56 9.13 -1.22 -1.29
CA LEU A 56 8.36 -0.43 -0.34
C LEU A 56 8.81 -0.70 1.10
N ARG A 57 9.08 0.39 1.84
CA ARG A 57 9.54 0.38 3.24
C ARG A 57 8.56 1.08 4.17
N TYR A 58 7.82 2.05 3.65
CA TYR A 58 6.82 2.79 4.40
C TYR A 58 5.50 2.80 3.62
N LEU A 59 4.44 2.33 4.27
CA LEU A 59 3.08 2.36 3.74
C LEU A 59 2.14 2.99 4.77
N ASN A 60 1.49 4.09 4.38
CA ASN A 60 0.50 4.75 5.22
C ASN A 60 -0.90 4.57 4.66
N LEU A 61 -1.74 3.84 5.40
CA LEU A 61 -3.14 3.53 5.10
C LEU A 61 -4.10 4.20 6.11
N TRP A 62 -3.65 5.23 6.84
CA TRP A 62 -4.48 5.91 7.83
C TRP A 62 -5.81 6.38 7.23
N ALA A 63 -6.93 6.06 7.90
CA ALA A 63 -8.27 6.47 7.52
C ALA A 63 -8.62 6.04 6.09
N THR A 64 -8.43 4.75 5.80
CA THR A 64 -8.82 4.08 4.55
C THR A 64 -9.75 2.92 4.84
N GLN A 65 -10.38 2.35 3.81
CA GLN A 65 -11.27 1.19 3.92
C GLN A 65 -10.51 -0.14 3.77
N PHE A 66 -9.23 -0.15 4.11
CA PHE A 66 -8.35 -1.30 4.01
C PHE A 66 -8.61 -2.30 5.15
N GLY A 67 -8.67 -3.59 4.86
CA GLY A 67 -9.04 -4.63 5.83
C GLY A 67 -8.15 -5.86 5.82
N ASP A 68 -8.49 -6.84 6.66
CA ASP A 68 -7.68 -8.04 6.96
C ASP A 68 -7.18 -8.78 5.71
N ALA A 69 -8.04 -8.97 4.71
CA ALA A 69 -7.67 -9.68 3.48
C ALA A 69 -6.55 -8.97 2.71
N GLY A 70 -6.57 -7.64 2.66
CA GLY A 70 -5.50 -6.86 2.04
C GLY A 70 -4.22 -6.89 2.88
N LEU A 71 -4.36 -6.89 4.21
CA LEU A 71 -3.22 -6.92 5.12
C LEU A 71 -2.45 -8.23 5.03
N GLN A 72 -3.18 -9.35 4.96
CA GLN A 72 -2.58 -10.67 4.74
C GLN A 72 -1.77 -10.69 3.43
N MET A 73 -2.33 -10.16 2.34
CA MET A 73 -1.62 -10.11 1.05
C MET A 73 -0.35 -9.26 1.13
N ILE A 74 -0.41 -8.11 1.83
CA ILE A 74 0.76 -7.26 2.09
C ILE A 74 1.82 -8.01 2.88
N SER A 75 1.44 -8.73 3.95
CA SER A 75 2.41 -9.43 4.81
C SER A 75 3.11 -10.58 4.10
N GLU A 76 2.42 -11.28 3.20
CA GLU A 76 2.98 -12.36 2.40
C GLU A 76 4.01 -11.87 1.36
N HIS A 77 3.86 -10.64 0.82
CA HIS A 77 4.63 -10.20 -0.35
C HIS A 77 5.59 -9.04 -0.08
N LEU A 78 5.28 -8.10 0.81
CA LEU A 78 6.08 -6.90 1.06
C LEU A 78 7.12 -7.10 2.15
N GLN A 79 8.06 -8.01 1.89
CA GLN A 79 9.11 -8.45 2.84
C GLN A 79 10.11 -7.35 3.27
N LYS A 80 10.10 -6.19 2.60
CA LYS A 80 10.94 -5.03 2.95
C LYS A 80 10.20 -3.93 3.70
N LEU A 81 8.90 -4.11 3.95
CA LEU A 81 8.09 -3.13 4.65
C LEU A 81 8.55 -3.02 6.11
N GLN A 82 8.79 -1.80 6.57
CA GLN A 82 9.32 -1.51 7.91
C GLN A 82 8.34 -0.71 8.74
N VAL A 83 7.52 0.12 8.09
CA VAL A 83 6.51 0.94 8.73
C VAL A 83 5.21 0.78 7.99
N LEU A 84 4.18 0.38 8.73
CA LEU A 84 2.82 0.23 8.25
C LEU A 84 1.89 0.99 9.21
N ASN A 85 1.23 2.02 8.72
CA ASN A 85 0.22 2.75 9.50
C ASN A 85 -1.19 2.27 9.12
N LEU A 86 -1.90 1.70 10.10
CA LEU A 86 -3.25 1.14 9.98
C LEU A 86 -4.28 1.88 10.85
N CYS A 87 -3.94 3.06 11.38
CA CYS A 87 -4.89 3.84 12.18
C CYS A 87 -6.19 4.08 11.41
N GLU A 88 -7.34 4.00 12.10
CA GLU A 88 -8.66 4.20 11.49
C GLU A 88 -8.91 3.35 10.23
N THR A 89 -8.45 2.11 10.23
CA THR A 89 -8.79 1.12 9.21
C THR A 89 -9.71 0.04 9.76
N PRO A 90 -10.51 -0.63 8.92
CA PRO A 90 -11.27 -1.83 9.31
C PRO A 90 -10.44 -3.08 9.68
N VAL A 91 -9.10 -3.00 9.75
CA VAL A 91 -8.25 -4.12 10.16
C VAL A 91 -8.57 -4.52 11.60
N SER A 92 -8.78 -5.81 11.83
CA SER A 92 -9.05 -6.40 13.13
C SER A 92 -7.80 -7.04 13.75
N ASP A 93 -7.90 -7.45 15.01
CA ASP A 93 -6.85 -8.22 15.70
C ASP A 93 -6.48 -9.51 14.94
N LYS A 94 -7.44 -10.11 14.23
CA LYS A 94 -7.18 -11.26 13.35
C LYS A 94 -6.24 -10.87 12.21
N GLY A 95 -6.48 -9.73 11.58
CA GLY A 95 -5.57 -9.20 10.55
C GLY A 95 -4.18 -8.90 11.12
N ILE A 96 -4.08 -8.27 12.30
CA ILE A 96 -2.78 -7.98 12.92
C ILE A 96 -2.00 -9.26 13.21
N SER A 97 -2.66 -10.36 13.58
CA SER A 97 -1.99 -11.65 13.81
C SER A 97 -1.28 -12.22 12.58
N THR A 98 -1.58 -11.75 11.37
CA THR A 98 -0.89 -12.16 10.13
C THR A 98 0.43 -11.42 9.89
N LEU A 99 0.79 -10.46 10.74
CA LEU A 99 2.06 -9.71 10.69
C LEU A 99 3.17 -10.33 11.57
N ALA A 100 2.86 -11.41 12.29
CA ALA A 100 3.77 -12.08 13.21
C ALA A 100 4.84 -12.93 12.51
#